data_AF-A0A4Q3TH45-F1
#
_entry.id   AF-A0A4Q3TH45-F1
#
_cell.length_a   1.000
_cell.length_b   1.000
_cell.length_c   1.000
_cell.angle_alpha   90.00
_cell.angle_beta   90.00
_cell.angle_gamma   90.00
#
_symmetry.space_group_name_H-M   'P 1'
#
loop_
_entity.id
_entity.type
_entity.pdbx_description
1 polymer ?
#
loop_
_entity_poly.entity_id
_entity_poly.type
_entity_poly.pdbx_seq_one_letter_code
_entity_poly.pdbx_strand_id
1 'polypeptide(L)'
;MAFIAFNKATDPAAPDDLHINTGAVLYVEASRPDLVGQTTIHLLGQGTMVHAVTESIGTVVSTIGGLIAARRHYLAPPPDDGASTVYLSPLNISYMRPNRPSAPEFWYVKFTDGSEVRIVDPLPGGF
;
A
#
# COMPACT_ATOMS: atom_id res chain seq x y z
N MET A 1 8.88 -17.24 -8.40
CA MET A 1 8.10 -16.03 -8.05
C MET A 1 6.74 -16.49 -7.58
N ALA A 2 6.31 -16.07 -6.38
CA ALA A 2 4.99 -16.43 -5.86
C ALA A 2 3.92 -15.62 -6.60
N PHE A 3 2.85 -16.29 -6.99
CA PHE A 3 1.76 -15.75 -7.79
C PHE A 3 0.50 -15.73 -6.92
N ILE A 4 -0.19 -14.59 -6.85
CA ILE A 4 -1.41 -14.44 -6.04
C ILE A 4 -2.56 -13.95 -6.93
N ALA A 5 -3.67 -14.68 -6.90
CA ALA A 5 -4.92 -14.28 -7.50
C ALA A 5 -5.78 -13.50 -6.49
N PHE A 6 -6.40 -12.40 -6.92
CA PHE A 6 -7.35 -11.62 -6.11
C PHE A 6 -8.64 -11.39 -6.90
N ASN A 7 -9.78 -11.16 -6.25
CA ASN A 7 -11.02 -10.86 -6.98
C ASN A 7 -11.16 -9.35 -7.23
N LYS A 8 -11.29 -8.94 -8.51
CA LYS A 8 -11.52 -7.54 -8.88
C LYS A 8 -12.96 -7.13 -8.57
N ALA A 9 -13.15 -5.93 -8.01
CA ALA A 9 -14.47 -5.46 -7.57
C ALA A 9 -15.48 -5.06 -8.67
N THR A 10 -15.08 -4.92 -9.95
CA THR A 10 -15.99 -4.39 -10.99
C THR A 10 -16.19 -5.25 -12.23
N ASP A 11 -15.56 -6.43 -12.33
CA ASP A 11 -15.98 -7.57 -13.18
C ASP A 11 -14.86 -8.63 -13.20
N PRO A 12 -14.97 -9.72 -12.44
CA PRO A 12 -14.25 -10.95 -12.72
C PRO A 12 -15.24 -11.99 -13.31
N ALA A 13 -14.97 -12.48 -14.52
CA ALA A 13 -15.78 -13.53 -15.13
C ALA A 13 -15.48 -14.90 -14.49
N ALA A 14 -14.31 -15.05 -13.89
CA ALA A 14 -13.92 -16.17 -13.03
C ALA A 14 -13.01 -15.70 -11.86
N PRO A 15 -12.98 -16.42 -10.72
CA PRO A 15 -12.08 -16.15 -9.58
C PRO A 15 -10.58 -16.13 -9.91
N ASP A 16 -10.20 -16.62 -11.09
CA ASP A 16 -8.82 -16.72 -11.58
C ASP A 16 -8.36 -15.49 -12.41
N ASP A 17 -9.19 -14.45 -12.59
CA ASP A 17 -8.93 -13.45 -13.65
C ASP A 17 -7.96 -12.31 -13.29
N LEU A 18 -7.64 -12.04 -12.01
CA LEU A 18 -6.69 -10.99 -11.65
C LEU A 18 -5.42 -11.56 -11.02
N HIS A 19 -4.37 -11.50 -11.83
CA HIS A 19 -3.06 -12.03 -11.55
C HIS A 19 -2.12 -10.92 -11.04
N ILE A 20 -1.91 -10.83 -9.72
CA ILE A 20 -1.01 -9.83 -9.12
C ILE A 20 0.39 -10.43 -8.88
N ASN A 21 1.38 -9.84 -9.55
CA ASN A 21 2.78 -10.08 -9.24
C ASN A 21 3.15 -9.35 -7.95
N THR A 22 3.39 -10.09 -6.87
CA THR A 22 3.76 -9.53 -5.56
C THR A 22 5.06 -8.72 -5.60
N GLY A 23 6.00 -9.09 -6.47
CA GLY A 23 7.24 -8.35 -6.67
C GLY A 23 7.03 -6.96 -7.27
N ALA A 24 5.89 -6.70 -7.88
CA ALA A 24 5.53 -5.38 -8.40
C ALA A 24 4.76 -4.53 -7.39
N VAL A 25 4.44 -5.04 -6.20
CA VAL A 25 3.69 -4.26 -5.18
C VAL A 25 4.57 -3.12 -4.66
N LEU A 26 4.00 -1.92 -4.63
CA LEU A 26 4.59 -0.73 -4.00
C LEU A 26 4.07 -0.60 -2.57
N TYR A 27 2.75 -0.53 -2.42
CA TYR A 27 2.08 -0.53 -1.12
C TYR A 27 0.60 -0.92 -1.23
N VAL A 28 0.02 -1.32 -0.10
CA VAL A 28 -1.39 -1.70 0.06
C VAL A 28 -2.05 -0.77 1.07
N GLU A 29 -3.31 -0.39 0.84
CA GLU A 29 -4.07 0.44 1.78
C GLU A 29 -5.56 0.11 1.77
N ALA A 30 -6.25 0.49 2.83
CA ALA A 30 -7.70 0.44 2.85
C ALA A 30 -8.26 1.41 1.79
N SER A 31 -9.35 1.01 1.14
CA SER A 31 -9.94 1.84 0.09
C SER A 31 -10.47 3.18 0.62
N ARG A 32 -10.51 4.15 -0.31
CA ARG A 32 -11.04 5.49 -0.06
C ARG A 32 -12.54 5.44 0.30
N PRO A 33 -13.11 6.50 0.91
CA PRO A 33 -14.51 6.53 1.35
C PRO A 33 -15.55 6.24 0.24
N ASP A 34 -15.19 6.41 -1.02
CA ASP A 34 -16.00 6.08 -2.21
C ASP A 34 -15.96 4.59 -2.62
N LEU A 35 -15.11 3.79 -1.98
CA LEU A 35 -14.84 2.37 -2.29
C LEU A 35 -14.90 1.51 -1.02
N VAL A 36 -15.90 1.76 -0.17
CA VAL A 36 -16.08 1.11 1.13
C VAL A 36 -16.03 -0.42 1.01
N GLY A 37 -15.19 -1.06 1.84
CA GLY A 37 -15.07 -2.51 1.91
C GLY A 37 -14.07 -3.15 0.94
N GLN A 38 -13.31 -2.34 0.19
CA GLN A 38 -12.27 -2.84 -0.71
C GLN A 38 -10.86 -2.60 -0.13
N THR A 39 -9.90 -3.39 -0.61
CA THR A 39 -8.47 -3.17 -0.37
C THR A 39 -7.82 -2.70 -1.65
N THR A 40 -7.08 -1.60 -1.57
CA THR A 40 -6.37 -1.02 -2.70
C THR A 40 -4.92 -1.49 -2.74
N ILE A 41 -4.45 -1.90 -3.92
CA ILE A 41 -3.08 -2.38 -4.18
C ILE A 41 -2.44 -1.46 -5.23
N HIS A 42 -1.31 -0.85 -4.89
CA HIS A 42 -0.53 -0.01 -5.79
C HIS A 42 0.64 -0.81 -6.37
N LEU A 43 0.78 -0.78 -7.70
CA LEU A 43 1.69 -1.63 -8.45
C LEU A 43 2.67 -0.79 -9.29
N LEU A 44 3.91 -1.28 -9.40
CA LEU A 44 4.98 -0.70 -10.21
C LEU A 44 4.56 -0.62 -11.68
N GLY A 45 4.77 0.55 -12.30
CA GLY A 45 4.55 0.74 -13.74
C GLY A 45 3.09 0.85 -14.18
N GLN A 46 2.14 0.87 -13.25
CA GLN A 46 0.70 0.95 -13.53
C GLN A 46 0.16 2.39 -13.59
N GLY A 47 1.03 3.40 -13.42
CA GLY A 47 0.66 4.80 -13.50
C GLY A 47 -0.36 5.19 -12.43
N THR A 48 -1.44 5.88 -12.81
CA THR A 48 -2.49 6.33 -11.88
C THR A 48 -3.62 5.32 -11.70
N MET A 49 -3.50 4.11 -12.26
CA MET A 49 -4.55 3.10 -12.18
C MET A 49 -4.53 2.43 -10.80
N VAL A 50 -5.69 2.40 -10.15
CA VAL A 50 -5.86 1.85 -8.80
C VAL A 50 -6.45 0.44 -8.92
N HIS A 51 -5.77 -0.57 -8.38
CA HIS A 51 -6.32 -1.92 -8.28
C HIS A 51 -7.01 -2.08 -6.95
N ALA A 52 -8.29 -2.43 -6.97
CA ALA A 52 -9.07 -2.68 -5.77
C ALA A 52 -9.60 -4.11 -5.78
N VAL A 53 -9.47 -4.77 -4.64
CA VAL A 53 -9.89 -6.15 -4.42
C VAL A 53 -10.91 -6.19 -3.28
N THR A 54 -11.80 -7.18 -3.29
CA THR A 54 -12.87 -7.28 -2.28
C THR A 54 -12.41 -7.96 -0.99
N GLU A 55 -11.21 -8.54 -0.99
CA GLU A 55 -10.63 -9.18 0.18
C GLU A 55 -10.27 -8.16 1.27
N SER A 56 -10.29 -8.63 2.53
CA SER A 56 -9.88 -7.82 3.67
C SER A 56 -8.41 -7.44 3.58
N ILE A 57 -8.05 -6.27 4.13
CA ILE A 57 -6.66 -5.81 4.13
C ILE A 57 -5.72 -6.80 4.82
N GLY A 58 -6.16 -7.45 5.89
CA GLY A 58 -5.39 -8.48 6.58
C GLY A 58 -5.14 -9.71 5.70
N THR A 59 -6.13 -10.13 4.90
CA THR A 59 -5.97 -11.21 3.92
C THR A 59 -4.97 -10.82 2.84
N VAL A 60 -5.11 -9.62 2.26
CA VAL A 60 -4.19 -9.14 1.21
C VAL A 60 -2.75 -9.04 1.72
N VAL A 61 -2.54 -8.42 2.88
CA VAL A 61 -1.22 -8.23 3.49
C VAL A 61 -0.56 -9.56 3.84
N SER A 62 -1.31 -10.49 4.46
CA SER A 62 -0.78 -11.82 4.81
C SER A 62 -0.44 -12.65 3.59
N THR A 63 -1.20 -12.52 2.50
CA THR A 63 -0.96 -13.27 1.27
C THR A 63 0.26 -12.74 0.53
N ILE A 64 0.43 -11.41 0.41
CA ILE A 64 1.61 -10.79 -0.23
C ILE A 64 2.88 -11.07 0.59
N GLY A 65 2.81 -10.90 1.91
CA GLY A 65 3.92 -11.10 2.83
C GLY A 65 5.02 -10.02 2.70
N GLY A 66 5.84 -9.90 3.75
CA GLY A 66 7.00 -9.00 3.75
C GLY A 66 6.68 -7.50 3.66
N LEU A 67 5.43 -7.11 3.87
CA LEU A 67 5.02 -5.70 3.89
C LEU A 67 5.26 -5.08 5.28
N ILE A 68 5.61 -3.81 5.29
CA ILE A 68 5.86 -3.01 6.50
C ILE A 68 4.67 -2.08 6.72
N ALA A 69 3.98 -2.22 7.84
CA ALA A 69 2.89 -1.33 8.20
C ALA A 69 3.42 0.04 8.60
N ALA A 70 2.82 1.10 8.06
CA ALA A 70 3.10 2.48 8.40
C ALA A 70 1.83 3.33 8.34
N ARG A 71 1.81 4.47 9.02
CA ARG A 71 0.69 5.42 9.02
C ARG A 71 0.92 6.51 7.99
N ARG A 72 -0.07 6.77 7.13
CA ARG A 72 0.00 7.80 6.08
C ARG A 72 -0.12 9.22 6.65
N HIS A 73 0.72 10.15 6.18
CA HIS A 73 0.81 11.54 6.68
C HIS A 73 -0.37 12.46 6.29
N TYR A 74 -1.17 12.12 5.27
CA TYR A 74 -2.22 12.99 4.73
C TYR A 74 -3.66 12.57 5.04
N LEU A 75 -3.86 11.53 5.84
CA LEU A 75 -5.20 11.22 6.31
C LEU A 75 -5.48 12.08 7.54
N ALA A 76 -6.60 12.81 7.46
CA ALA A 76 -7.25 13.53 8.55
C ALA A 76 -7.26 12.68 9.85
N PRO A 77 -7.44 13.28 11.04
CA PRO A 77 -7.50 12.52 12.29
C PRO A 77 -8.36 11.27 12.10
N PRO A 78 -7.86 10.12 12.58
CA PRO A 78 -8.41 8.83 12.19
C PRO A 78 -9.88 8.79 12.60
N PRO A 79 -10.83 8.39 11.73
CA PRO A 79 -11.96 7.66 12.27
C PRO A 79 -11.37 6.42 12.96
N ASP A 80 -11.83 6.12 14.16
CA ASP A 80 -11.27 5.06 15.02
C ASP A 80 -10.94 3.77 14.24
N ASP A 81 -9.81 3.16 14.62
CA ASP A 81 -9.17 1.94 14.09
C ASP A 81 -9.19 1.70 12.56
N GLY A 82 -7.99 1.69 11.96
CA GLY A 82 -7.69 0.88 10.76
C GLY A 82 -7.61 1.61 9.40
N ALA A 83 -8.15 2.82 9.24
CA ALA A 83 -8.24 3.46 7.91
C ALA A 83 -6.98 4.24 7.45
N SER A 84 -5.99 4.45 8.33
CA SER A 84 -4.79 5.28 8.03
C SER A 84 -3.50 4.49 7.80
N THR A 85 -3.59 3.16 7.82
CA THR A 85 -2.43 2.27 7.67
C THR A 85 -2.18 1.95 6.20
N VAL A 86 -0.96 2.19 5.75
CA VAL A 86 -0.41 1.72 4.48
C VAL A 86 0.60 0.61 4.76
N TYR A 87 0.61 -0.42 3.94
CA TYR A 87 1.53 -1.55 4.04
C TYR A 87 2.52 -1.47 2.88
N LEU A 88 3.74 -1.04 3.17
CA LEU A 88 4.78 -0.75 2.18
C LEU A 88 5.54 -2.01 1.81
N SER A 89 5.77 -2.24 0.52
CA SER A 89 6.67 -3.27 0.04
C SER A 89 8.10 -2.73 0.00
N PRO A 90 9.03 -3.24 0.82
CA PRO A 90 10.41 -2.75 0.84
C PRO A 90 11.15 -3.03 -0.48
N LEU A 91 10.70 -4.04 -1.24
CA LEU A 91 11.34 -4.48 -2.49
C LEU A 91 11.45 -3.38 -3.55
N ASN A 92 10.50 -2.43 -3.56
CA ASN A 92 10.44 -1.37 -4.55
C ASN A 92 10.72 0.02 -3.96
N ILE A 93 11.17 0.11 -2.71
CA ILE A 93 11.59 1.39 -2.12
C ILE A 93 12.98 1.74 -2.67
N SER A 94 13.07 2.89 -3.34
CA SER A 94 14.35 3.43 -3.82
C SER A 94 15.12 4.11 -2.68
N TYR A 95 14.46 5.04 -1.97
CA TYR A 95 15.03 5.68 -0.79
C TYR A 95 13.93 6.27 0.10
N MET A 96 14.31 6.55 1.35
CA MET A 96 13.49 7.27 2.31
C MET A 96 14.24 8.50 2.82
N ARG A 97 13.53 9.61 3.04
CA ARG A 97 14.13 10.82 3.62
C ARG A 97 13.17 11.54 4.56
N PRO A 98 13.65 12.13 5.66
CA PRO A 98 12.81 12.92 6.53
C PRO A 98 12.39 14.22 5.82
N ASN A 99 11.23 14.77 6.18
CA ASN A 99 10.80 16.07 5.66
C ASN A 99 11.63 17.23 6.19
N ARG A 100 12.23 17.09 7.37
CA ARG A 100 13.13 18.06 7.99
C ARG A 100 14.32 17.34 8.64
N PRO A 101 15.54 17.90 8.59
CA PRO A 101 16.75 17.22 9.07
C PRO A 101 16.77 16.88 10.58
N SER A 102 16.19 17.73 11.43
CA SER A 102 16.35 17.64 12.90
C SER A 102 15.07 17.30 13.67
N ALA A 103 13.90 17.50 13.07
CA ALA A 103 12.60 17.25 13.68
C ALA A 103 11.61 16.83 12.58
N PRO A 104 11.70 15.58 12.10
CA PRO A 104 10.82 15.10 11.05
C PRO A 104 9.38 15.00 11.56
N GLU A 105 8.46 15.63 10.85
CA GLU A 105 7.01 15.46 11.02
C GLU A 105 6.52 14.25 10.20
N PHE A 106 7.22 13.93 9.11
CA PHE A 106 6.95 12.78 8.26
C PHE A 106 8.16 12.40 7.42
N TRP A 107 8.07 11.24 6.78
CA TRP A 107 9.07 10.70 5.88
C TRP A 107 8.52 10.57 4.47
N TYR A 108 9.32 10.98 3.49
CA TYR A 108 9.10 10.70 2.08
C TYR A 108 9.63 9.30 1.77
N VAL A 109 8.77 8.42 1.27
CA VAL A 109 9.14 7.12 0.73
C VAL A 109 9.05 7.22 -0.79
N LYS A 110 10.19 7.12 -1.46
CA LYS A 110 10.28 7.17 -2.92
C LYS A 110 10.41 5.75 -3.45
N PHE A 111 9.53 5.37 -4.38
CA PHE A 111 9.59 4.07 -5.04
C PHE A 111 10.43 4.12 -6.32
N THR A 112 10.81 2.94 -6.82
CA THR A 112 11.64 2.77 -8.02
C THR A 112 10.98 3.28 -9.31
N ASP A 113 9.65 3.37 -9.38
CA ASP A 113 8.94 4.02 -10.50
C ASP A 113 8.81 5.55 -10.37
N GLY A 114 9.36 6.12 -9.30
CA GLY A 114 9.28 7.55 -9.02
C GLY A 114 7.98 7.99 -8.35
N SER A 115 7.05 7.08 -8.04
CA SER A 115 5.92 7.39 -7.16
C SER A 115 6.39 7.66 -5.72
N GLU A 116 5.56 8.33 -4.94
CA GLU A 116 5.90 8.77 -3.58
C GLU A 116 4.71 8.56 -2.63
N VAL A 117 5.00 8.05 -1.43
CA VAL A 117 4.08 8.06 -0.29
C VAL A 117 4.75 8.73 0.90
N ARG A 118 3.95 9.31 1.80
CA ARG A 118 4.43 10.03 2.97
C ARG A 118 3.88 9.38 4.23
N ILE A 119 4.76 9.06 5.18
CA ILE A 119 4.43 8.30 6.39
C ILE A 119 4.87 9.00 7.68
N VAL A 120 4.23 8.69 8.81
CA VAL A 120 4.53 9.29 10.12
C VAL A 120 5.00 8.30 11.18
N ASP A 121 4.61 7.03 11.08
CA ASP A 121 4.89 6.00 12.09
C ASP A 121 4.88 4.62 11.41
N PRO A 122 5.77 3.66 11.72
CA PRO A 122 6.95 3.82 12.56
C PRO A 122 7.95 4.80 11.93
N LEU A 123 8.68 5.53 12.79
CA LEU A 123 9.84 6.30 12.34
C LEU A 123 10.95 5.33 11.91
N PRO A 124 11.76 5.66 10.89
CA PRO A 124 12.93 4.87 10.51
C PRO A 124 14.00 4.86 11.61
N GLY A 125 13.79 3.95 12.56
CA GLY A 125 14.72 3.46 13.57
C GLY A 125 14.44 1.98 13.88
N GLY A 126 13.64 1.32 13.04
CA GLY A 126 13.29 -0.10 13.09
C GLY A 126 13.04 -0.71 11.70
N PHE A 127 13.78 -0.25 10.69
CA PHE A 127 13.95 -0.93 9.40
C PHE A 127 15.19 -1.83 9.45
#